data_AF-A0A2V9TY15-F1
#
_entry.id   AF-A0A2V9TY15-F1
#
_cell.length_a   1.000
_cell.length_b   1.000
_cell.length_c   1.000
_cell.angle_alpha   90.00
_cell.angle_beta   90.00
_cell.angle_gamma   90.00
#
_symmetry.space_group_name_H-M   'P 1'
#
loop_
_entity.id
_entity.type
_entity.pdbx_description
1 polymer ?
#
loop_
_entity_poly.entity_id
_entity_poly.type
_entity_poly.pdbx_seq_one_letter_code
_entity_poly.pdbx_strand_id
1 'polypeptide(L)'
;MAHEEEVLGKAYDSRLMKRLLTYLRPYRWQTGIALGSILLKVGADVLGPYLTHVVIDRYLAPVPGLRTPFDFFLSKNAFTGVGQVALLYVGLLMFSFLLEYLQTYFMQWAGQMVMFDLRSQIFRHLQRMHIGFYDK
;
A
#
# COMPACT_ATOMS: atom_id res chain seq x y z
N MET A 1 24.97 6.85 25.62
CA MET A 1 24.13 7.61 24.68
C MET A 1 24.83 7.79 23.33
N ALA A 2 25.97 8.48 23.19
CA ALA A 2 26.67 8.62 21.89
C ALA A 2 27.22 7.29 21.30
N HIS A 3 27.70 6.36 22.13
CA HIS A 3 28.19 5.05 21.64
C HIS A 3 27.10 4.08 21.19
N GLU A 4 25.87 4.20 21.69
CA GLU A 4 24.75 3.38 21.21
C GLU A 4 24.29 3.86 19.83
N GLU A 5 24.33 5.18 19.57
CA GLU A 5 24.03 5.77 18.25
C GLU A 5 25.08 5.39 17.18
N GLU A 6 26.37 5.33 17.52
CA GLU A 6 27.42 4.85 16.61
C GLU A 6 27.31 3.35 16.30
N VAL A 7 26.91 2.52 17.28
CA VAL A 7 26.65 1.08 17.08
C VAL A 7 25.36 0.87 16.27
N LEU A 8 24.34 1.70 16.45
CA LEU A 8 23.09 1.69 15.67
C LEU A 8 23.32 2.09 14.21
N GLY A 9 24.14 3.12 13.96
CA GLY A 9 24.52 3.51 12.60
C GLY A 9 25.27 2.41 11.83
N LYS A 10 26.04 1.59 12.55
CA LYS A 10 26.77 0.43 12.00
C LYS A 10 25.93 -0.85 11.92
N ALA A 11 24.86 -0.98 12.72
CA ALA A 11 23.88 -2.06 12.64
C ALA A 11 22.88 -1.86 11.48
N TYR A 12 22.62 -0.62 11.07
CA TYR A 12 22.02 -0.30 9.77
C TYR A 12 23.03 -0.49 8.61
N ASP A 13 23.97 -1.43 8.76
CA ASP A 13 24.87 -1.77 7.68
C ASP A 13 24.02 -2.19 6.47
N SER A 14 24.31 -1.63 5.30
CA SER A 14 23.63 -1.99 4.04
C SER A 14 23.60 -3.52 3.83
N ARG A 15 24.57 -4.25 4.41
CA ARG A 15 24.63 -5.71 4.47
C ARG A 15 23.49 -6.34 5.29
N LEU A 16 23.14 -5.78 6.45
CA LEU A 16 22.04 -6.24 7.29
C LEU A 16 20.70 -5.97 6.61
N MET A 17 20.55 -4.80 5.99
CA MET A 17 19.37 -4.46 5.19
C MET A 17 19.20 -5.40 3.99
N LYS A 18 20.30 -5.71 3.29
CA LYS A 18 20.31 -6.67 2.18
C LYS A 18 19.97 -8.09 2.64
N ARG A 19 20.39 -8.47 3.85
CA ARG A 19 20.04 -9.75 4.48
C ARG A 19 18.55 -9.81 4.85
N LEU A 20 17.97 -8.74 5.42
CA LEU A 20 16.53 -8.64 5.66
C LEU A 20 15.71 -8.70 4.37
N LEU A 21 16.12 -7.96 3.35
CA LEU A 21 15.50 -8.01 2.01
C LEU A 21 15.63 -9.41 1.36
N THR A 22 16.64 -10.19 1.74
CA THR A 22 16.77 -11.60 1.35
C THR A 22 15.80 -12.51 2.12
N TYR A 23 15.31 -12.14 3.30
CA TYR A 23 14.19 -12.85 3.93
C TYR A 23 12.84 -12.51 3.29
N LEU A 24 12.71 -11.36 2.63
CA LEU A 24 11.55 -11.06 1.78
C LEU A 24 11.57 -11.81 0.43
N ARG A 25 12.71 -12.39 0.04
CA ARG A 25 12.88 -13.08 -1.25
C ARG A 25 11.97 -14.31 -1.48
N PRO A 26 11.59 -15.11 -0.49
CA PRO A 26 10.52 -16.11 -0.67
C PRO A 26 9.12 -15.50 -0.89
N TYR A 27 8.86 -14.28 -0.43
CA TYR A 27 7.53 -13.63 -0.46
C TYR A 27 7.33 -12.62 -1.61
N ARG A 28 8.20 -12.67 -2.63
CA ARG A 28 8.27 -11.67 -3.73
C ARG A 28 6.97 -11.49 -4.50
N TRP A 29 6.20 -12.55 -4.68
CA TRP A 29 4.92 -12.48 -5.38
C TRP A 29 3.90 -11.66 -4.59
N GLN A 30 3.87 -11.85 -3.27
CA GLN A 30 2.96 -11.15 -2.35
C GLN A 30 3.38 -9.69 -2.19
N THR A 31 4.68 -9.44 -2.03
CA THR A 31 5.23 -8.07 -2.01
C THR A 31 4.99 -7.38 -3.35
N GLY A 32 5.11 -8.09 -4.47
CA GLY A 32 4.84 -7.57 -5.81
C GLY A 32 3.37 -7.20 -6.01
N ILE A 33 2.44 -8.04 -5.57
CA ILE A 33 1.00 -7.72 -5.56
C ILE A 33 0.73 -6.51 -4.67
N ALA A 34 1.28 -6.46 -3.45
CA ALA A 34 1.12 -5.32 -2.57
C ALA A 34 1.68 -4.03 -3.18
N LEU A 35 2.86 -4.07 -3.81
CA LEU A 35 3.44 -2.92 -4.51
C LEU A 35 2.55 -2.48 -5.68
N GLY A 36 2.04 -3.42 -6.47
CA GLY A 36 1.13 -3.15 -7.57
C GLY A 36 -0.17 -2.52 -7.09
N SER A 37 -0.75 -3.04 -6.01
CA SER A 37 -1.93 -2.47 -5.36
C SER A 37 -1.68 -1.05 -4.84
N ILE A 38 -0.50 -0.75 -4.28
CA ILE A 38 -0.14 0.62 -3.87
C ILE A 38 -0.12 1.55 -5.08
N LEU A 39 0.55 1.15 -6.17
CA LEU A 39 0.65 1.98 -7.37
C LEU A 39 -0.73 2.24 -8.00
N LEU A 40 -1.57 1.20 -8.09
CA LEU A 40 -2.95 1.33 -8.55
C LEU A 40 -3.79 2.20 -7.63
N LYS A 41 -3.63 2.07 -6.30
CA LYS A 41 -4.33 2.89 -5.31
C LYS A 41 -3.96 4.35 -5.46
N VAL A 42 -2.67 4.67 -5.58
CA VAL A 42 -2.21 6.06 -5.82
C VAL A 42 -2.84 6.63 -7.09
N GLY A 43 -2.95 5.85 -8.15
CA GLY A 43 -3.67 6.25 -9.35
C GLY A 43 -5.15 6.54 -9.10
N ALA A 44 -5.83 5.67 -8.34
CA ALA A 44 -7.24 5.82 -7.98
C ALA A 44 -7.48 7.03 -7.05
N ASP A 45 -6.58 7.27 -6.09
CA ASP A 45 -6.64 8.40 -5.17
C ASP A 45 -6.51 9.74 -5.92
N VAL A 46 -5.74 9.80 -7.02
CA VAL A 46 -5.66 11.00 -7.89
C VAL A 46 -6.94 11.20 -8.70
N LEU A 47 -7.63 10.12 -9.07
CA LEU A 47 -8.91 10.21 -9.77
C LEU A 47 -10.01 10.82 -8.91
N GLY A 48 -9.93 10.70 -7.57
CA GLY A 48 -10.90 11.29 -6.63
C GLY A 48 -11.02 12.83 -6.75
N PRO A 49 -9.94 13.60 -6.50
CA PRO A 49 -9.89 15.05 -6.69
C PRO A 49 -10.23 15.47 -8.12
N TYR A 50 -9.80 14.71 -9.12
CA TYR A 50 -10.11 14.97 -10.52
C TYR A 50 -11.62 14.84 -10.80
N LEU A 51 -12.29 13.82 -10.25
CA LEU A 51 -13.73 13.67 -10.35
C LEU A 51 -14.48 14.84 -9.71
N THR A 52 -14.05 15.26 -8.52
CA THR A 52 -14.64 16.40 -7.79
C THR A 52 -14.49 17.69 -8.59
N HIS A 53 -13.33 17.93 -9.20
CA HIS A 53 -13.10 19.06 -10.10
C HIS A 53 -14.06 19.05 -11.31
N VAL A 54 -14.25 17.89 -11.94
CA VAL A 54 -15.18 17.74 -13.07
C VAL A 54 -16.63 18.03 -12.66
N VAL A 55 -17.06 17.65 -11.45
CA VAL A 55 -18.41 17.95 -10.96
C VAL A 55 -18.61 19.46 -10.81
N ILE A 56 -17.66 20.13 -10.18
CA ILE A 56 -17.73 21.58 -9.92
C ILE A 56 -17.80 22.34 -11.25
N ASP A 57 -16.88 22.06 -12.19
CA ASP A 57 -16.80 22.76 -13.47
C ASP A 57 -17.97 22.44 -14.43
N ARG A 58 -18.59 21.26 -14.32
CA ARG A 58 -19.64 20.84 -15.25
C ARG A 58 -21.05 21.16 -14.77
N TYR A 59 -21.28 21.20 -13.45
CA TYR A 59 -22.62 21.43 -12.88
C TYR A 59 -22.75 22.75 -12.12
N LEU A 60 -21.67 23.32 -11.56
CA LEU A 60 -21.73 24.57 -10.81
C LEU A 60 -21.43 25.79 -11.68
N ALA A 61 -20.51 25.68 -12.66
CA ALA A 61 -20.17 26.74 -13.61
C ALA A 61 -20.01 26.17 -15.03
N PRO A 62 -21.11 25.85 -15.74
CA PRO A 62 -21.06 25.08 -16.98
C PRO A 62 -20.19 25.77 -18.05
N VAL A 63 -18.99 25.23 -18.24
CA VAL A 63 -18.10 25.65 -19.32
C VAL A 63 -18.48 24.88 -20.59
N PRO A 64 -18.93 25.55 -21.68
CA PRO A 64 -19.29 24.88 -22.91
C PRO A 64 -18.06 24.20 -23.54
N GLY A 65 -18.11 22.89 -23.77
CA GLY A 65 -17.10 22.16 -24.55
C GLY A 65 -16.15 21.22 -23.78
N LEU A 66 -16.32 21.04 -22.47
CA LEU A 66 -15.49 20.13 -21.69
C LEU A 66 -15.82 18.65 -22.03
N ARG A 67 -15.00 18.02 -22.86
CA ARG A 67 -15.05 16.58 -23.13
C ARG A 67 -14.29 15.85 -22.04
N THR A 68 -15.02 15.23 -21.12
CA THR A 68 -14.41 14.31 -20.17
C THR A 68 -14.51 12.89 -20.72
N PRO A 69 -13.55 11.99 -20.41
CA PRO A 69 -13.62 10.59 -20.86
C PRO A 69 -14.89 9.85 -20.38
N PHE A 70 -15.61 10.41 -19.39
CA PHE A 70 -16.87 9.89 -18.87
C PHE A 70 -18.12 10.46 -19.55
N ASP A 71 -17.98 11.25 -20.62
CA ASP A 71 -19.14 11.78 -21.39
C ASP A 71 -20.05 10.69 -21.96
N PHE A 72 -19.55 9.46 -22.09
CA PHE A 72 -20.35 8.31 -22.52
C PHE A 72 -21.44 7.92 -21.50
N PHE A 73 -21.27 8.24 -20.21
CA PHE A 73 -22.22 7.90 -19.14
C PHE A 73 -22.98 9.11 -18.56
N LEU A 74 -22.56 10.34 -18.85
CA LEU A 74 -23.19 11.55 -18.29
C LEU A 74 -24.38 12.02 -19.14
N SER A 75 -25.57 11.97 -18.55
CA SER A 75 -26.79 12.53 -19.16
C SER A 75 -26.80 14.07 -19.10
N LYS A 76 -27.35 14.72 -20.15
CA LYS A 76 -27.40 16.19 -20.30
C LYS A 76 -28.22 16.94 -19.23
N ASN A 77 -29.02 16.24 -18.43
CA ASN A 77 -29.87 16.84 -17.41
C ASN A 77 -29.11 17.00 -16.08
N ALA A 78 -29.06 18.23 -15.55
CA ALA A 78 -28.29 18.59 -14.36
C ALA A 78 -28.61 17.73 -13.12
N PHE A 79 -29.90 17.47 -12.84
CA PHE A 79 -30.31 16.67 -11.67
C PHE A 79 -29.91 15.19 -11.76
N THR A 80 -30.06 14.56 -12.93
CA THR A 80 -29.68 13.15 -13.12
C THR A 80 -28.18 12.97 -13.30
N GLY A 81 -27.50 13.96 -13.88
CA GLY A 81 -26.07 13.94 -14.12
C GLY A 81 -25.24 14.03 -12.84
N VAL A 82 -25.65 14.88 -11.88
CA VAL A 82 -25.03 14.92 -10.54
C VAL A 82 -25.17 13.58 -9.82
N GLY A 83 -26.36 12.94 -9.91
CA GLY A 83 -26.59 11.62 -9.32
C GLY A 83 -25.71 10.52 -9.91
N GLN A 84 -25.49 10.53 -11.24
CA GLN A 84 -24.60 9.57 -11.91
C GLN A 84 -23.13 9.77 -11.51
N VAL A 85 -22.67 11.01 -11.38
CA VAL A 85 -21.29 11.27 -10.94
C VAL A 85 -21.11 10.91 -9.46
N ALA A 86 -22.10 11.19 -8.60
CA ALA A 86 -22.07 10.75 -7.21
C ALA A 86 -21.96 9.22 -7.11
N LEU A 87 -22.71 8.48 -7.93
CA LEU A 87 -22.63 7.01 -7.97
C LEU A 87 -21.27 6.51 -8.49
N LEU A 88 -20.71 7.16 -9.51
CA LEU A 88 -19.37 6.85 -10.02
C LEU A 88 -18.29 7.12 -8.97
N TYR A 89 -18.42 8.22 -8.21
CA TYR A 89 -17.52 8.57 -7.11
C TYR A 89 -17.58 7.53 -5.97
N VAL A 90 -18.79 7.07 -5.60
CA VAL A 90 -18.95 5.97 -4.64
C VAL A 90 -18.30 4.69 -5.15
N GLY A 91 -18.44 4.38 -6.45
CA GLY A 91 -17.76 3.25 -7.08
C GLY A 91 -16.22 3.35 -7.00
N LEU A 92 -15.68 4.55 -7.27
CA LEU A 92 -14.24 4.81 -7.16
C LEU A 92 -13.74 4.68 -5.71
N LEU A 93 -14.49 5.20 -4.74
CA LEU A 93 -14.21 5.03 -3.31
C LEU A 93 -14.18 3.54 -2.92
N MET A 94 -15.17 2.77 -3.39
CA MET A 94 -15.23 1.34 -3.12
C MET A 94 -14.05 0.58 -3.75
N PHE A 95 -13.66 0.96 -4.96
CA PHE A 95 -12.50 0.39 -5.63
C PHE A 95 -11.19 0.72 -4.89
N SER A 96 -11.03 1.97 -4.46
CA SER A 96 -9.86 2.42 -3.69
C SER A 96 -9.77 1.72 -2.34
N PHE A 97 -10.92 1.56 -1.65
CA PHE A 97 -11.02 0.79 -0.41
C PHE A 97 -10.61 -0.67 -0.62
N LEU A 98 -11.05 -1.31 -1.71
CA LEU A 98 -10.69 -2.70 -2.00
C LEU A 98 -9.18 -2.85 -2.24
N LEU A 99 -8.57 -1.93 -3.00
CA LEU A 99 -7.13 -1.92 -3.23
C LEU A 99 -6.33 -1.73 -1.94
N GLU A 100 -6.77 -0.81 -1.08
CA GLU A 100 -6.18 -0.58 0.23
C GLU A 100 -6.30 -1.78 1.17
N TYR A 101 -7.47 -2.43 1.18
CA TYR A 101 -7.70 -3.65 1.94
C TYR A 101 -6.77 -4.78 1.50
N LEU A 102 -6.71 -5.05 0.18
CA LEU A 102 -5.82 -6.07 -0.38
C LEU A 102 -4.36 -5.79 -0.03
N GLN A 103 -3.91 -4.56 -0.25
CA GLN A 103 -2.54 -4.13 0.07
C GLN A 103 -2.20 -4.33 1.54
N THR A 104 -3.09 -3.90 2.45
CA THR A 104 -2.89 -4.03 3.89
C THR A 104 -2.85 -5.49 4.30
N TYR A 105 -3.78 -6.31 3.78
CA TYR A 105 -3.85 -7.73 4.07
C TYR A 105 -2.55 -8.45 3.67
N PHE A 106 -2.08 -8.27 2.43
CA PHE A 106 -0.84 -8.89 1.96
C PHE A 106 0.38 -8.39 2.73
N MET A 107 0.44 -7.10 3.07
CA MET A 107 1.54 -6.55 3.86
C MET A 107 1.60 -7.18 5.26
N GLN A 108 0.44 -7.28 5.94
CA GLN A 108 0.37 -7.91 7.25
C GLN A 108 0.74 -9.39 7.20
N TRP A 109 0.21 -10.11 6.23
CA TRP A 109 0.50 -11.54 6.08
C TRP A 109 1.99 -11.80 5.82
N ALA A 110 2.61 -11.05 4.90
CA ALA A 110 4.05 -11.13 4.65
C ALA A 110 4.87 -10.80 5.91
N GLY A 111 4.47 -9.78 6.68
CA GLY A 111 5.11 -9.42 7.94
C GLY A 111 5.06 -10.54 8.98
N GLN A 112 3.91 -11.22 9.12
CA GLN A 112 3.77 -12.36 10.04
C GLN A 112 4.67 -13.53 9.64
N MET A 113 4.74 -13.83 8.34
CA MET A 113 5.56 -14.95 7.86
C MET A 113 7.06 -14.70 8.05
N VAL A 114 7.52 -13.46 7.81
CA VAL A 114 8.89 -13.04 8.15
C VAL A 114 9.16 -13.16 9.66
N MET A 115 8.22 -12.72 10.51
CA MET A 115 8.35 -12.86 11.97
C MET A 115 8.44 -14.33 12.42
N PHE A 116 7.66 -15.21 11.80
CA PHE A 116 7.72 -16.65 12.06
C PHE A 116 9.10 -17.22 11.70
N ASP A 117 9.62 -16.90 10.51
CA ASP A 117 10.92 -17.36 10.04
C ASP A 117 12.07 -16.86 10.95
N LEU A 118 11.99 -15.62 11.42
CA LEU A 118 12.95 -15.06 12.37
C LEU A 118 12.90 -15.80 13.71
N ARG A 119 11.71 -16.01 14.28
CA ARG A 119 11.54 -16.74 15.55
C ARG A 119 12.07 -18.17 15.45
N SER A 120 11.77 -18.87 14.35
CA SER A 120 12.25 -20.24 14.12
C SER A 120 13.78 -20.32 14.05
N GLN A 121 14.41 -19.36 13.38
CA GLN A 121 15.87 -19.30 13.27
C GLN A 121 16.55 -18.99 14.61
N ILE A 122 16.02 -18.03 15.35
CA ILE A 122 16.55 -17.66 16.68
C ILE A 122 16.46 -18.88 17.60
N PHE A 123 15.31 -19.56 17.64
CA PHE A 123 15.12 -20.73 18.49
C PHE A 123 16.09 -21.86 18.12
N ARG A 124 16.27 -22.14 16.82
CA ARG A 124 17.21 -23.16 16.34
C ARG A 124 18.68 -22.80 16.58
N HIS A 125 19.00 -21.51 16.69
CA HIS A 125 20.34 -21.04 17.05
C HIS A 125 20.58 -21.20 18.56
N LEU A 126 19.62 -20.81 19.39
CA LEU A 126 19.63 -21.00 20.84
C LEU A 126 19.80 -22.48 21.21
N GLN A 127 19.03 -23.38 20.59
CA GLN A 127 19.12 -24.82 20.85
C GLN A 127 20.46 -25.47 20.46
N ARG A 128 21.21 -24.86 19.54
CA ARG A 128 22.53 -25.37 19.11
C ARG A 128 23.69 -24.73 19.87
N MET A 129 23.39 -23.80 20.78
CA MET A 129 24.41 -23.18 21.62
C MET A 129 24.81 -24.12 22.76
N HIS A 130 26.11 -24.19 23.02
CA HIS A 130 26.71 -25.03 24.05
C HIS A 130 26.19 -24.63 25.44
N ILE A 131 25.96 -25.62 26.30
CA ILE A 131 25.38 -25.48 27.65
C ILE A 131 26.15 -24.45 28.51
N GLY A 132 27.46 -24.28 28.30
CA GLY A 132 28.27 -23.27 29.01
C GLY A 132 27.94 -21.81 28.69
N PHE A 133 27.09 -21.52 27.70
CA PHE A 133 26.54 -20.17 27.46
C PHE A 133 25.29 -19.90 28.33
N TYR A 134 24.62 -20.95 28.80
CA TYR A 134 23.46 -20.85 29.70
C TYR A 134 23.85 -20.86 31.18
N ASP A 135 25.11 -21.16 31.50
CA ASP A 135 25.66 -21.26 32.86
C ASP A 135 26.40 -19.98 33.32
N LYS A 136 26.34 -18.90 32.52
CA LYS A 136 26.80 -17.54 32.84
C LYS A 136 25.64 -16.58 32.77
#